data_AF-A0A8J3BAP5-F1
#
_entry.id   AF-A0A8J3BAP5-F1
#
_cell.length_a   1.000
_cell.length_b   1.000
_cell.length_c   1.000
_cell.angle_alpha   90.00
_cell.angle_beta   90.00
_cell.angle_gamma   90.00
#
_symmetry.space_group_name_H-M   'P 1'
#
loop_
_entity.id
_entity.type
_entity.pdbx_description
1 polymer ?
#
loop_
_entity_poly.entity_id
_entity_poly.type
_entity_poly.pdbx_seq_one_letter_code
_entity_poly.pdbx_strand_id
1 'polypeptide(L)'
;MELRRARLVEPDGPRRAPHRQGRDRPPDLGGRQHLAERVHPATLPRRRGDDRTSFGDRWAWYVSPGRWKLDAQRARGSDPGTLAGALRGVRRAYLILPQGTTRPATRIGEFLDAAAGTGLRRVVLLSAYGVDGAEGSGLREAEKLVEGSALDWTILRPNWFLQNFSAGFFLPPILAAGTVPVPAGDGAVSFVDTRDIAAIAAEALTADGHAGRGYPITGPAAVTFADAAAAISAAAGRPVRYVATDPAETRAALLAGGVSAEYADLLLLLYAGIRAGHSAPVTDTVERLLGRPARDLAAFAAEHAATWRG
;
A
#
# COMPACT_ATOMS: atom_id res chain seq x y z
N MET A 1 9.62 16.32 43.77
CA MET A 1 10.82 15.64 44.31
C MET A 1 11.23 14.56 43.33
N GLU A 2 12.52 14.52 43.03
CA GLU A 2 13.25 13.90 41.92
C GLU A 2 12.91 12.45 41.49
N LEU A 3 13.01 12.27 40.17
CA LEU A 3 13.61 11.15 39.41
C LEU A 3 14.30 10.02 40.20
N ARG A 4 14.02 8.76 39.82
CA ARG A 4 15.08 7.74 39.61
C ARG A 4 14.79 6.82 38.43
N ARG A 5 15.80 6.69 37.57
CA ARG A 5 15.95 5.78 36.42
C ARG A 5 16.10 4.32 36.88
N ALA A 6 15.61 3.36 36.09
CA ALA A 6 16.04 1.96 36.15
C ALA A 6 16.62 1.52 34.79
N ARG A 7 17.70 0.75 34.88
CA ARG A 7 18.72 0.46 33.85
C ARG A 7 18.33 -0.70 32.91
N LEU A 8 18.94 -0.67 31.72
CA LEU A 8 19.13 -1.80 30.81
C LEU A 8 20.10 -2.84 31.41
N VAL A 9 19.82 -4.12 31.18
CA VAL A 9 20.75 -5.25 31.33
C VAL A 9 20.57 -6.20 30.15
N GLU A 10 21.65 -6.53 29.47
CA GLU A 10 21.86 -7.71 28.60
C GLU A 10 23.27 -8.27 28.94
N PRO A 11 23.70 -9.42 28.40
CA PRO A 11 23.16 -10.78 28.58
C PRO A 11 24.28 -11.73 29.05
N ASP A 12 23.95 -12.94 29.54
CA ASP A 12 24.94 -14.02 29.69
C ASP A 12 24.36 -15.37 29.24
N GLY A 13 25.07 -16.04 28.32
CA GLY A 13 25.02 -17.50 28.15
C GLY A 13 26.17 -18.16 28.92
N PRO A 14 26.63 -19.39 28.61
CA PRO A 14 26.04 -20.50 27.85
C PRO A 14 26.04 -21.82 28.67
N ARG A 15 25.51 -22.95 28.13
CA ARG A 15 26.03 -24.34 28.36
C ARG A 15 25.33 -25.40 27.49
N ARG A 16 26.05 -26.53 27.30
CA ARG A 16 26.09 -27.49 26.17
C ARG A 16 25.13 -28.70 26.26
N ALA A 17 24.96 -29.38 25.11
CA ALA A 17 24.30 -30.67 24.84
C ALA A 17 25.08 -31.93 25.33
N PRO A 18 24.59 -33.18 25.15
CA PRO A 18 24.89 -33.94 23.90
C PRO A 18 23.90 -35.10 23.43
N HIS A 19 24.01 -35.44 22.13
CA HIS A 19 23.94 -36.77 21.39
C HIS A 19 22.78 -37.79 21.59
N ARG A 20 22.32 -38.63 20.61
CA ARG A 20 22.93 -39.32 19.43
C ARG A 20 21.86 -39.99 18.49
N GLN A 21 22.16 -40.09 17.17
CA GLN A 21 21.92 -41.14 16.12
C GLN A 21 20.59 -41.95 16.04
N GLY A 22 19.99 -42.35 14.90
CA GLY A 22 20.26 -42.29 13.45
C GLY A 22 19.43 -43.38 12.72
N ARG A 23 19.14 -43.24 11.40
CA ARG A 23 19.04 -44.29 10.34
C ARG A 23 18.39 -43.80 9.02
N ASP A 24 18.93 -44.33 7.92
CA ASP A 24 18.68 -44.04 6.50
C ASP A 24 17.43 -44.69 5.86
N ARG A 25 16.85 -44.04 4.82
CA ARG A 25 16.55 -44.59 3.46
C ARG A 25 15.95 -43.50 2.50
N PRO A 26 15.99 -43.70 1.15
CA PRO A 26 16.15 -42.63 0.14
C PRO A 26 14.91 -42.41 -0.78
N PRO A 27 15.06 -41.78 -1.98
CA PRO A 27 14.49 -40.50 -2.36
C PRO A 27 13.07 -40.58 -2.97
N ASP A 28 12.27 -39.51 -2.80
CA ASP A 28 11.04 -39.32 -3.58
C ASP A 28 11.09 -38.02 -4.38
N LEU A 29 11.03 -38.18 -5.70
CA LEU A 29 10.86 -37.15 -6.72
C LEU A 29 9.35 -36.97 -6.96
N GLY A 30 8.73 -36.08 -6.19
CA GLY A 30 7.32 -35.73 -6.33
C GLY A 30 7.13 -34.21 -6.39
N GLY A 31 7.50 -33.60 -7.52
CA GLY A 31 7.34 -32.18 -7.78
C GLY A 31 5.88 -31.75 -7.88
N ARG A 32 5.37 -31.10 -6.84
CA ARG A 32 4.27 -30.13 -6.89
C ARG A 32 4.49 -29.11 -5.78
N GLN A 33 5.28 -28.08 -6.06
CA GLN A 33 5.52 -27.00 -5.10
C GLN A 33 4.42 -25.94 -5.18
N HIS A 34 3.77 -25.77 -4.03
CA HIS A 34 2.86 -24.68 -3.68
C HIS A 34 3.52 -23.32 -3.90
N LEU A 35 2.87 -22.47 -4.70
CA LEU A 35 3.31 -21.10 -4.99
C LEU A 35 2.16 -20.09 -4.88
N ALA A 36 1.21 -20.35 -3.98
CA ALA A 36 0.06 -19.48 -3.73
C ALA A 36 -0.11 -19.24 -2.22
N GLU A 37 0.92 -18.72 -1.57
CA GLU A 37 0.83 -18.19 -0.20
C GLU A 37 2.13 -17.44 0.11
N ARG A 38 2.17 -16.13 -0.14
CA ARG A 38 3.03 -15.09 0.46
C ARG A 38 3.08 -13.86 -0.45
N VAL A 39 2.04 -13.05 -0.39
CA VAL A 39 2.14 -11.62 -0.74
C VAL A 39 1.97 -10.89 0.57
N HIS A 40 3.09 -10.44 1.13
CA HIS A 40 3.15 -9.83 2.46
C HIS A 40 3.61 -8.38 2.30
N PRO A 41 2.91 -7.38 2.86
CA PRO A 41 3.47 -6.04 2.94
C PRO A 41 4.56 -6.02 4.02
N ALA A 42 5.77 -5.61 3.64
CA ALA A 42 6.75 -4.97 4.53
C ALA A 42 6.69 -3.47 4.23
N THR A 43 6.75 -2.53 5.17
CA THR A 43 7.70 -2.44 6.29
C THR A 43 7.15 -1.61 7.47
N LEU A 44 7.14 -2.21 8.67
CA LEU A 44 7.60 -1.61 9.93
C LEU A 44 8.43 -2.70 10.65
N PRO A 45 9.45 -2.34 11.45
CA PRO A 45 10.39 -3.33 12.00
C PRO A 45 9.67 -4.34 12.92
N ARG A 46 9.79 -5.63 12.58
CA ARG A 46 9.31 -6.75 13.40
C ARG A 46 10.32 -7.08 14.50
N ARG A 47 9.86 -7.23 15.75
CA ARG A 47 10.61 -7.96 16.80
C ARG A 47 10.36 -9.46 16.66
N ARG A 48 11.38 -10.26 16.98
CA ARG A 48 11.35 -11.73 17.02
C ARG A 48 10.32 -12.21 18.05
N GLY A 49 9.47 -13.16 17.63
CA GLY A 49 8.74 -14.04 18.54
C GLY A 49 7.21 -13.96 18.46
N ASP A 50 6.60 -14.09 17.28
CA ASP A 50 5.19 -14.48 17.23
C ASP A 50 4.90 -15.44 16.09
N ASP A 51 4.21 -16.52 16.44
CA ASP A 51 4.08 -17.75 15.66
C ASP A 51 2.84 -17.70 14.76
N ARG A 52 2.85 -18.58 13.76
CA ARG A 52 1.96 -18.67 12.59
C ARG A 52 0.45 -18.43 12.84
N THR A 53 -0.17 -17.57 12.05
CA THR A 53 -1.60 -17.69 11.65
C THR A 53 -1.82 -17.11 10.25
N SER A 54 -2.61 -17.81 9.43
CA SER A 54 -3.02 -17.45 8.07
C SER A 54 -3.98 -16.25 8.07
N PHE A 55 -3.91 -15.38 7.05
CA PHE A 55 -4.73 -14.16 7.00
C PHE A 55 -5.42 -13.96 5.65
N GLY A 56 -6.73 -14.26 5.61
CA GLY A 56 -7.69 -13.62 4.71
C GLY A 56 -8.21 -12.31 5.31
N ASP A 57 -8.39 -11.31 4.43
CA ASP A 57 -9.04 -9.99 4.54
C ASP A 57 -8.73 -9.12 5.79
N ARG A 58 -9.01 -7.80 5.71
CA ARG A 58 -9.23 -6.82 6.83
C ARG A 58 -8.05 -5.93 7.26
N TRP A 59 -8.00 -4.61 6.95
CA TRP A 59 -7.26 -3.58 7.74
C TRP A 59 -7.70 -2.11 7.47
N ALA A 60 -7.73 -1.24 8.51
CA ALA A 60 -7.74 0.23 8.44
C ALA A 60 -6.77 0.82 9.49
N TRP A 61 -6.20 2.01 9.24
CA TRP A 61 -5.25 2.69 10.13
C TRP A 61 -5.85 3.99 10.72
N TYR A 62 -5.24 4.52 11.78
CA TYR A 62 -5.62 5.77 12.45
C TYR A 62 -4.37 6.39 13.10
N VAL A 63 -4.30 7.74 13.23
CA VAL A 63 -3.14 8.45 13.79
C VAL A 63 -3.56 9.50 14.84
N SER A 64 -3.34 9.25 16.13
CA SER A 64 -3.54 10.27 17.19
C SER A 64 -2.30 11.12 17.43
N PRO A 65 -2.41 12.45 17.66
CA PRO A 65 -1.29 13.22 18.19
C PRO A 65 -1.19 13.13 19.72
N GLY A 66 -0.04 12.62 20.18
CA GLY A 66 0.55 12.72 21.52
C GLY A 66 1.98 12.17 21.45
N ARG A 67 2.96 12.72 22.21
CA ARG A 67 4.42 12.48 22.11
C ARG A 67 4.78 11.02 21.76
N TRP A 68 4.86 10.78 20.46
CA TRP A 68 5.25 9.58 19.71
C TRP A 68 5.02 8.23 20.40
N LYS A 69 3.77 7.75 20.36
CA LYS A 69 3.45 6.32 20.30
C LYS A 69 2.40 6.09 19.19
N LEU A 70 2.77 5.28 18.20
CA LEU A 70 1.85 4.75 17.21
C LEU A 70 1.01 3.67 17.89
N ASP A 71 -0.16 4.01 18.43
CA ASP A 71 -1.14 2.99 18.81
C ASP A 71 -1.92 2.59 17.57
N ALA A 72 -1.35 1.64 16.83
CA ALA A 72 -2.10 0.92 15.80
C ALA A 72 -3.09 -0.01 16.50
N GLN A 73 -4.29 0.47 16.80
CA GLN A 73 -5.35 -0.40 17.28
C GLN A 73 -5.99 -1.14 16.11
N ARG A 74 -5.84 -2.46 16.11
CA ARG A 74 -6.53 -3.35 15.18
C ARG A 74 -7.99 -3.47 15.59
N ALA A 75 -8.90 -2.78 14.91
CA ALA A 75 -10.32 -3.13 14.95
C ALA A 75 -10.57 -4.33 14.01
N ARG A 76 -11.15 -5.42 14.52
CA ARG A 76 -11.70 -6.49 13.67
C ARG A 76 -13.02 -5.99 13.06
N GLY A 77 -13.19 -6.20 11.76
CA GLY A 77 -14.16 -5.49 10.93
C GLY A 77 -15.64 -5.64 11.29
N SER A 78 -16.43 -4.72 10.70
CA SER A 78 -17.90 -4.67 10.58
C SER A 78 -18.74 -4.70 11.85
N ASP A 79 -18.16 -4.81 13.04
CA ASP A 79 -18.88 -4.56 14.29
C ASP A 79 -18.73 -3.08 14.67
N PRO A 80 -19.79 -2.25 14.54
CA PRO A 80 -19.77 -0.84 14.90
C PRO A 80 -19.32 -0.61 16.34
N GLY A 81 -19.61 -1.56 17.25
CA GLY A 81 -19.21 -1.46 18.66
C GLY A 81 -17.68 -1.52 18.86
N THR A 82 -16.97 -2.30 18.04
CA THR A 82 -15.51 -2.39 18.09
C THR A 82 -14.83 -1.17 17.48
N LEU A 83 -15.42 -0.63 16.40
CA LEU A 83 -14.89 0.55 15.71
C LEU A 83 -15.12 1.83 16.53
N ALA A 84 -16.34 2.01 17.06
CA ALA A 84 -16.64 3.12 17.97
C ALA A 84 -15.76 3.06 19.23
N GLY A 85 -15.49 1.85 19.75
CA GLY A 85 -14.54 1.63 20.84
C GLY A 85 -13.12 2.09 20.52
N ALA A 86 -12.60 1.73 19.34
CA ALA A 86 -11.27 2.13 18.87
C ALA A 86 -11.18 3.64 18.59
N LEU A 87 -12.30 4.30 18.29
CA LEU A 87 -12.39 5.73 18.02
C LEU A 87 -12.63 6.58 19.27
N ARG A 88 -12.79 6.01 20.48
CA ARG A 88 -12.97 6.82 21.69
C ARG A 88 -11.69 7.58 22.04
N GLY A 89 -11.80 8.90 22.18
CA GLY A 89 -10.67 9.77 22.52
C GLY A 89 -9.73 10.06 21.35
N VAL A 90 -10.04 9.51 20.18
CA VAL A 90 -9.37 9.74 18.91
C VAL A 90 -9.87 11.06 18.31
N ARG A 91 -8.96 11.88 17.78
CA ARG A 91 -9.33 13.17 17.16
C ARG A 91 -9.08 13.27 15.66
N ARG A 92 -8.15 12.49 15.09
CA ARG A 92 -7.71 12.67 13.69
C ARG A 92 -7.38 11.35 12.98
N ALA A 93 -8.16 10.89 12.01
CA ALA A 93 -7.97 9.56 11.41
C ALA A 93 -7.30 9.59 10.05
N TYR A 94 -6.43 8.62 9.75
CA TYR A 94 -5.95 8.36 8.39
C TYR A 94 -6.50 7.05 7.87
N LEU A 95 -7.52 7.13 7.03
CA LEU A 95 -8.30 6.01 6.56
C LEU A 95 -7.72 5.46 5.26
N ILE A 96 -7.39 4.17 5.27
CA ILE A 96 -6.99 3.41 4.10
C ILE A 96 -7.99 2.27 3.93
N LEU A 97 -8.59 2.15 2.75
CA LEU A 97 -9.44 1.01 2.43
C LEU A 97 -8.59 -0.22 2.12
N PRO A 98 -8.97 -1.42 2.58
CA PRO A 98 -8.30 -2.65 2.20
C PRO A 98 -8.24 -2.81 0.68
N GLN A 99 -7.10 -3.29 0.19
CA GLN A 99 -6.97 -3.73 -1.20
C GLN A 99 -8.04 -4.79 -1.55
N GLY A 100 -8.61 -4.69 -2.76
CA GLY A 100 -9.70 -5.56 -3.19
C GLY A 100 -11.08 -5.23 -2.61
N THR A 101 -11.25 -4.10 -1.90
CA THR A 101 -12.57 -3.68 -1.42
C THR A 101 -13.53 -3.43 -2.58
N THR A 102 -14.57 -4.26 -2.69
CA THR A 102 -15.62 -4.15 -3.72
C THR A 102 -16.77 -3.21 -3.33
N ARG A 103 -16.88 -2.85 -2.05
CA ARG A 103 -17.92 -1.94 -1.52
C ARG A 103 -17.33 -0.78 -0.71
N PRO A 104 -16.47 0.07 -1.30
CA PRO A 104 -15.79 1.17 -0.61
C PRO A 104 -16.77 2.11 0.09
N ALA A 105 -17.85 2.54 -0.57
CA ALA A 105 -18.86 3.43 0.03
C ALA A 105 -19.49 2.84 1.30
N THR A 106 -19.85 1.54 1.29
CA THR A 106 -20.38 0.85 2.47
C THR A 106 -19.39 0.89 3.64
N ARG A 107 -18.09 0.62 3.37
CA ARG A 107 -17.05 0.66 4.41
C ARG A 107 -16.83 2.05 4.99
N ILE A 108 -16.87 3.08 4.14
CA ILE A 108 -16.78 4.46 4.59
C ILE A 108 -18.01 4.84 5.43
N GLY A 109 -19.22 4.46 5.01
CA GLY A 109 -20.44 4.68 5.79
C GLY A 109 -20.35 4.07 7.18
N GLU A 110 -19.99 2.77 7.27
CA GLU A 110 -19.77 2.07 8.55
C GLU A 110 -18.77 2.80 9.46
N PHE A 111 -17.70 3.37 8.88
CA PHE A 111 -16.71 4.15 9.62
C PHE A 111 -17.28 5.48 10.14
N LEU A 112 -17.99 6.23 9.29
CA LEU A 112 -18.57 7.51 9.67
C LEU A 112 -19.65 7.35 10.75
N ASP A 113 -20.48 6.31 10.63
CA ASP A 113 -21.49 5.96 11.63
C ASP A 113 -20.84 5.62 12.97
N ALA A 114 -19.77 4.81 12.96
CA ALA A 114 -19.03 4.48 14.17
C ALA A 114 -18.24 5.66 14.76
N ALA A 115 -17.83 6.63 13.93
CA ALA A 115 -17.15 7.83 14.37
C ALA A 115 -18.08 8.84 15.04
N ALA A 116 -19.39 8.77 14.76
CA ALA A 116 -20.38 9.65 15.37
C ALA A 116 -20.32 9.57 16.90
N GLY A 117 -20.18 10.72 17.56
CA GLY A 117 -20.13 10.82 19.03
C GLY A 117 -18.83 10.38 19.71
N THR A 118 -17.78 9.99 18.97
CA THR A 118 -16.51 9.49 19.56
C THR A 118 -15.48 10.58 19.88
N GLY A 119 -15.70 11.80 19.36
CA GLY A 119 -14.77 12.93 19.45
C GLY A 119 -13.85 13.10 18.25
N LEU A 120 -13.97 12.25 17.22
CA LEU A 120 -13.26 12.42 15.96
C LEU A 120 -13.62 13.78 15.33
N ARG A 121 -12.60 14.52 14.89
CA ARG A 121 -12.74 15.84 14.28
C ARG A 121 -12.21 15.91 12.87
N ARG A 122 -11.12 15.20 12.58
CA ARG A 122 -10.44 15.25 11.29
C ARG A 122 -10.32 13.86 10.68
N VAL A 123 -10.45 13.76 9.37
CA VAL A 123 -10.18 12.51 8.62
C VAL A 123 -9.39 12.81 7.36
N VAL A 124 -8.36 12.01 7.11
CA VAL A 124 -7.60 11.98 5.86
C VAL A 124 -7.91 10.65 5.19
N LEU A 125 -8.55 10.65 4.03
CA LEU A 125 -8.86 9.44 3.26
C LEU A 125 -7.79 9.21 2.19
N LEU A 126 -7.23 8.00 2.12
CA LEU A 126 -6.49 7.55 0.95
C LEU A 126 -7.47 7.01 -0.10
N SER A 127 -7.63 7.77 -1.17
CA SER A 127 -8.41 7.43 -2.36
C SER A 127 -7.45 7.04 -3.51
N ALA A 128 -7.81 7.32 -4.76
CA ALA A 128 -7.00 7.08 -5.95
C ALA A 128 -7.09 8.24 -6.94
N TYR A 129 -6.08 8.37 -7.78
CA TYR A 129 -6.00 9.38 -8.85
C TYR A 129 -7.18 9.29 -9.83
N GLY A 130 -7.72 10.45 -10.23
CA GLY A 130 -8.82 10.56 -11.20
C GLY A 130 -10.21 10.15 -10.68
N VAL A 131 -10.33 9.72 -9.42
CA VAL A 131 -11.61 9.30 -8.82
C VAL A 131 -12.63 10.44 -8.78
N ASP A 132 -12.19 11.69 -8.66
CA ASP A 132 -13.05 12.88 -8.71
C ASP A 132 -13.79 13.07 -10.02
N GLY A 133 -13.24 12.55 -11.13
CA GLY A 133 -13.93 12.50 -12.43
C GLY A 133 -14.73 11.22 -12.67
N ALA A 134 -14.63 10.22 -11.79
CA ALA A 134 -15.20 8.89 -11.98
C ALA A 134 -16.57 8.76 -11.27
N GLU A 135 -17.53 9.57 -11.70
CA GLU A 135 -18.89 9.56 -11.16
C GLU A 135 -19.56 8.18 -11.30
N GLY A 136 -20.27 7.76 -10.26
CA GLY A 136 -20.87 6.42 -10.16
C GLY A 136 -19.89 5.28 -9.83
N SER A 137 -18.59 5.55 -9.71
CA SER A 137 -17.66 4.57 -9.15
C SER A 137 -17.84 4.47 -7.63
N GLY A 138 -17.76 3.25 -7.07
CA GLY A 138 -17.91 3.07 -5.62
C GLY A 138 -16.89 3.87 -4.80
N LEU A 139 -15.68 4.10 -5.33
CA LEU A 139 -14.67 4.90 -4.63
C LEU A 139 -15.02 6.39 -4.64
N ARG A 140 -15.62 6.93 -5.72
CA ARG A 140 -16.14 8.30 -5.74
C ARG A 140 -17.33 8.45 -4.79
N GLU A 141 -18.22 7.46 -4.71
CA GLU A 141 -19.30 7.44 -3.73
C GLU A 141 -18.76 7.46 -2.29
N ALA A 142 -17.69 6.71 -2.01
CA ALA A 142 -16.96 6.75 -0.74
C ALA A 142 -16.39 8.15 -0.44
N GLU A 143 -15.75 8.82 -1.42
CA GLU A 143 -15.28 10.19 -1.25
C GLU A 143 -16.44 11.14 -0.90
N LYS A 144 -17.58 11.05 -1.60
CA LYS A 144 -18.77 11.89 -1.34
C LYS A 144 -19.33 11.72 0.07
N LEU A 145 -19.30 10.51 0.62
CA LEU A 145 -19.69 10.27 2.02
C LEU A 145 -18.77 11.01 2.99
N VAL A 146 -17.45 11.00 2.76
CA VAL A 146 -16.50 11.77 3.57
C VAL A 146 -16.70 13.27 3.38
N GLU A 147 -16.87 13.73 2.13
CA GLU A 147 -17.10 15.14 1.78
C GLU A 147 -18.35 15.71 2.46
N GLY A 148 -19.41 14.90 2.55
CA GLY A 148 -20.68 15.26 3.20
C GLY A 148 -20.70 15.07 4.73
N SER A 149 -19.61 14.59 5.33
CA SER A 149 -19.52 14.42 6.78
C SER A 149 -19.28 15.75 7.52
N ALA A 150 -19.56 15.77 8.83
CA ALA A 150 -19.26 16.93 9.68
C ALA A 150 -17.77 17.01 10.11
N LEU A 151 -16.90 16.16 9.55
CA LEU A 151 -15.47 16.12 9.89
C LEU A 151 -14.68 17.11 9.03
N ASP A 152 -13.60 17.64 9.58
CA ASP A 152 -12.54 18.28 8.78
C ASP A 152 -11.91 17.20 7.89
N TRP A 153 -12.31 17.12 6.64
CA TRP A 153 -11.84 16.07 5.75
C TRP A 153 -10.71 16.53 4.82
N THR A 154 -9.84 15.60 4.47
CA THR A 154 -8.87 15.72 3.38
C THR A 154 -8.87 14.41 2.59
N ILE A 155 -8.82 14.48 1.26
CA ILE A 155 -8.77 13.30 0.39
C ILE A 155 -7.44 13.30 -0.36
N LEU A 156 -6.66 12.24 -0.22
CA LEU A 156 -5.42 12.02 -0.95
C LEU A 156 -5.72 11.11 -2.15
N ARG A 157 -5.41 11.58 -3.35
CA ARG A 157 -5.65 10.87 -4.62
C ARG A 157 -4.32 10.54 -5.30
N PRO A 158 -3.54 9.59 -4.74
CA PRO A 158 -2.27 9.24 -5.34
C PRO A 158 -2.45 8.46 -6.63
N ASN A 159 -1.53 8.67 -7.56
CA ASN A 159 -1.37 7.86 -8.76
C ASN A 159 -0.69 6.53 -8.41
N TRP A 160 -0.31 5.72 -9.40
CA TRP A 160 0.32 4.41 -9.19
C TRP A 160 1.62 4.51 -8.37
N PHE A 161 1.90 3.49 -7.54
CA PHE A 161 3.02 3.53 -6.61
C PHE A 161 4.30 2.94 -7.21
N LEU A 162 5.44 3.58 -6.97
CA LEU A 162 6.76 3.00 -7.27
C LEU A 162 6.99 1.67 -6.51
N GLN A 163 6.43 1.55 -5.31
CA GLN A 163 6.47 0.35 -4.48
C GLN A 163 5.82 -0.87 -5.15
N ASN A 164 5.00 -0.69 -6.19
CA ASN A 164 4.48 -1.82 -6.97
C ASN A 164 5.62 -2.66 -7.59
N PHE A 165 6.77 -2.05 -7.87
CA PHE A 165 7.96 -2.72 -8.40
C PHE A 165 8.82 -3.40 -7.32
N SER A 166 8.87 -2.89 -6.09
CA SER A 166 9.79 -3.38 -5.04
C SER A 166 9.11 -4.19 -3.93
N ALA A 167 7.80 -4.12 -3.78
CA ALA A 167 7.06 -4.87 -2.76
C ALA A 167 5.67 -5.31 -3.23
N GLY A 168 5.23 -4.85 -4.39
CA GLY A 168 3.93 -5.15 -4.94
C GLY A 168 3.93 -6.26 -5.98
N PHE A 169 2.87 -6.26 -6.78
CA PHE A 169 2.52 -7.32 -7.73
C PHE A 169 3.44 -7.43 -8.94
N PHE A 170 4.31 -6.45 -9.21
CA PHE A 170 5.33 -6.57 -10.25
C PHE A 170 6.58 -7.30 -9.77
N LEU A 171 6.83 -7.36 -8.46
CA LEU A 171 8.06 -7.95 -7.95
C LEU A 171 8.19 -9.45 -8.31
N PRO A 172 7.18 -10.32 -8.12
CA PRO A 172 7.33 -11.75 -8.43
C PRO A 172 7.78 -12.04 -9.87
N PRO A 173 7.15 -11.50 -10.94
CA PRO A 173 7.63 -11.72 -12.31
C PRO A 173 8.99 -11.06 -12.60
N ILE A 174 9.32 -9.92 -11.96
CA ILE A 174 10.66 -9.31 -12.08
C ILE A 174 11.73 -10.27 -11.54
N LEU A 175 11.48 -10.91 -10.39
CA LEU A 175 12.41 -11.86 -9.79
C LEU A 175 12.48 -13.17 -10.58
N ALA A 176 11.33 -13.70 -11.00
CA ALA A 176 11.26 -15.00 -11.67
C ALA A 176 11.78 -14.98 -13.11
N ALA A 177 11.48 -13.93 -13.87
CA ALA A 177 11.71 -13.89 -15.32
C ALA A 177 12.37 -12.59 -15.82
N GLY A 178 12.61 -11.61 -14.94
CA GLY A 178 13.09 -10.30 -15.35
C GLY A 178 12.08 -9.56 -16.22
N THR A 179 10.78 -9.76 -15.98
CA THR A 179 9.72 -9.12 -16.77
C THR A 179 8.74 -8.34 -15.91
N VAL A 180 8.18 -7.30 -16.51
CA VAL A 180 6.97 -6.62 -16.02
C VAL A 180 5.85 -6.89 -17.03
N PRO A 181 5.06 -7.96 -16.88
CA PRO A 181 4.04 -8.36 -17.84
C PRO A 181 2.71 -7.67 -17.53
N VAL A 182 2.42 -6.53 -18.17
CA VAL A 182 1.16 -5.80 -17.96
C VAL A 182 0.57 -5.26 -19.27
N PRO A 183 -0.77 -5.17 -19.40
CA PRO A 183 -1.42 -4.72 -20.61
C PRO A 183 -1.47 -3.18 -20.71
N ALA A 184 -0.38 -2.50 -20.38
CA ALA A 184 -0.32 -1.03 -20.33
C ALA A 184 0.06 -0.37 -21.67
N GLY A 185 0.47 -1.15 -22.68
CA GLY A 185 0.98 -0.62 -23.94
C GLY A 185 2.11 0.39 -23.71
N ASP A 186 2.15 1.44 -24.53
CA ASP A 186 3.11 2.55 -24.38
C ASP A 186 2.62 3.66 -23.43
N GLY A 187 1.59 3.37 -22.63
CA GLY A 187 1.01 4.35 -21.70
C GLY A 187 2.00 4.78 -20.62
N ALA A 188 2.12 6.10 -20.44
CA ALA A 188 2.94 6.69 -19.39
C ALA A 188 2.15 6.87 -18.08
N VAL A 189 2.86 6.80 -16.96
CA VAL A 189 2.30 6.94 -15.62
C VAL A 189 3.19 7.83 -14.78
N SER A 190 2.59 8.79 -14.08
CA SER A 190 3.30 9.65 -13.14
C SER A 190 3.45 8.94 -11.77
N PHE A 191 4.22 7.84 -11.73
CA PHE A 191 4.37 6.99 -10.55
C PHE A 191 4.85 7.77 -9.33
N VAL A 192 4.16 7.63 -8.20
CA VAL A 192 4.49 8.31 -6.95
C VAL A 192 5.12 7.37 -5.93
N ASP A 193 6.03 7.89 -5.11
CA ASP A 193 6.58 7.18 -3.97
C ASP A 193 5.62 7.23 -2.76
N THR A 194 5.31 6.09 -2.14
CA THR A 194 4.43 6.06 -0.95
C THR A 194 4.95 6.88 0.23
N ARG A 195 6.25 7.20 0.27
CA ARG A 195 6.82 8.12 1.28
C ARG A 195 6.34 9.55 1.11
N ASP A 196 6.08 10.00 -0.12
CA ASP A 196 5.50 11.32 -0.37
C ASP A 196 4.02 11.35 0.02
N ILE A 197 3.29 10.27 -0.27
CA ILE A 197 1.90 10.10 0.20
C ILE A 197 1.84 10.14 1.73
N ALA A 198 2.72 9.40 2.41
CA ALA A 198 2.76 9.34 3.87
C ALA A 198 3.11 10.70 4.49
N ALA A 199 4.05 11.45 3.89
CA ALA A 199 4.39 12.78 4.35
C ALA A 199 3.22 13.77 4.19
N ILE A 200 2.51 13.73 3.05
CA ILE A 200 1.31 14.55 2.83
C ILE A 200 0.18 14.15 3.79
N ALA A 201 0.00 12.86 4.06
CA ALA A 201 -0.98 12.39 5.04
C ALA A 201 -0.66 12.91 6.45
N ALA A 202 0.61 12.87 6.86
CA ALA A 202 1.05 13.41 8.13
C ALA A 202 0.82 14.93 8.21
N GLU A 203 1.15 15.67 7.15
CA GLU A 203 0.89 17.11 7.05
C GLU A 203 -0.62 17.40 7.19
N ALA A 204 -1.46 16.75 6.39
CA ALA A 204 -2.92 16.91 6.43
C ALA A 204 -3.52 16.58 7.82
N LEU A 205 -2.98 15.56 8.49
CA LEU A 205 -3.37 15.20 9.85
C LEU A 205 -2.92 16.23 10.88
N THR A 206 -1.81 16.93 10.69
CA THR A 206 -1.16 17.68 11.77
C THR A 206 -1.28 19.19 11.64
N ALA A 207 -1.23 19.73 10.43
CA ALA A 207 -1.30 21.14 10.10
C ALA A 207 -2.73 21.60 9.74
N ASP A 208 -2.97 22.91 9.73
CA ASP A 208 -4.24 23.51 9.31
C ASP A 208 -4.24 23.85 7.81
N GLY A 209 -5.40 24.17 7.25
CA GLY A 209 -5.55 24.54 5.83
C GLY A 209 -5.86 23.37 4.87
N HIS A 210 -5.91 22.14 5.38
CA HIS A 210 -6.22 20.93 4.61
C HIS A 210 -7.70 20.50 4.66
N ALA A 211 -8.52 21.13 5.51
CA ALA A 211 -9.94 20.85 5.59
C ALA A 211 -10.65 21.19 4.27
N GLY A 212 -11.49 20.28 3.79
CA GLY A 212 -12.23 20.46 2.54
C GLY A 212 -11.39 20.31 1.28
N ARG A 213 -10.22 19.65 1.34
CA ARG A 213 -9.27 19.55 0.22
C ARG A 213 -9.14 18.15 -0.34
N GLY A 214 -9.13 18.04 -1.67
CA GLY A 214 -8.72 16.86 -2.42
C GLY A 214 -7.38 17.11 -3.11
N TYR A 215 -6.42 16.19 -2.98
CA TYR A 215 -5.06 16.35 -3.50
C TYR A 215 -4.72 15.24 -4.50
N PRO A 216 -4.64 15.54 -5.82
CA PRO A 216 -4.03 14.63 -6.78
C PRO A 216 -2.51 14.58 -6.55
N ILE A 217 -1.97 13.39 -6.27
CA ILE A 217 -0.58 13.20 -5.85
C ILE A 217 0.15 12.34 -6.88
N THR A 218 1.18 12.88 -7.51
CA THR A 218 1.95 12.23 -8.57
C THR A 218 3.44 12.22 -8.25
N GLY A 219 4.19 11.37 -8.97
CA GLY A 219 5.64 11.57 -9.09
C GLY A 219 5.97 12.80 -9.93
N PRO A 220 7.28 13.12 -10.07
CA PRO A 220 7.73 14.34 -10.74
C PRO A 220 7.71 14.26 -12.28
N ALA A 221 7.49 13.07 -12.85
CA ALA A 221 7.48 12.87 -14.29
C ALA A 221 6.57 11.70 -14.67
N ALA A 222 6.03 11.74 -15.89
CA ALA A 222 5.32 10.63 -16.52
C ALA A 222 6.35 9.70 -17.18
N VAL A 223 6.34 8.42 -16.83
CA VAL A 223 7.26 7.42 -17.39
C VAL A 223 6.50 6.18 -17.81
N THR A 224 6.96 5.51 -18.87
CA THR A 224 6.36 4.25 -19.33
C THR A 224 6.79 3.10 -18.44
N PHE A 225 6.12 1.94 -18.58
CA PHE A 225 6.60 0.71 -17.95
C PHE A 225 7.95 0.25 -18.51
N ALA A 226 8.26 0.59 -19.76
CA ALA A 226 9.58 0.33 -20.36
C ALA A 226 10.67 1.16 -19.68
N ASP A 227 10.42 2.44 -19.42
CA ASP A 227 11.34 3.32 -18.68
C ASP A 227 11.56 2.81 -17.24
N ALA A 228 10.48 2.40 -16.56
CA ALA A 228 10.56 1.79 -15.24
C ALA A 228 11.40 0.51 -15.24
N ALA A 229 11.17 -0.39 -16.21
CA ALA A 229 11.96 -1.60 -16.36
C ALA A 229 13.43 -1.31 -16.66
N ALA A 230 13.74 -0.30 -17.49
CA ALA A 230 15.10 0.12 -17.79
C ALA A 230 15.83 0.66 -16.55
N ALA A 231 15.17 1.51 -15.75
CA ALA A 231 15.73 2.02 -14.50
C ALA A 231 16.01 0.90 -13.49
N ILE A 232 15.07 -0.04 -13.35
CA ILE A 232 15.23 -1.22 -12.50
C ILE A 232 16.39 -2.10 -13.01
N SER A 233 16.47 -2.35 -14.31
CA SER A 233 17.54 -3.14 -14.95
C SER A 233 18.91 -2.54 -14.63
N ALA A 234 19.05 -1.22 -14.80
CA ALA A 234 20.28 -0.49 -14.49
C ALA A 234 20.67 -0.59 -13.01
N ALA A 235 19.71 -0.40 -12.09
CA ALA A 235 19.97 -0.44 -10.65
C ALA A 235 20.25 -1.88 -10.14
N ALA A 236 19.55 -2.87 -10.68
CA ALA A 236 19.70 -4.27 -10.32
C ALA A 236 20.99 -4.89 -10.87
N GLY A 237 21.55 -4.34 -11.96
CA GLY A 237 22.69 -4.91 -12.66
C GLY A 237 22.36 -6.19 -13.44
N ARG A 238 21.08 -6.40 -13.78
CA ARG A 238 20.61 -7.53 -14.59
C ARG A 238 19.44 -7.12 -15.48
N PRO A 239 19.21 -7.81 -16.61
CA PRO A 239 18.11 -7.48 -17.50
C PRO A 239 16.74 -7.56 -16.83
N VAL A 240 16.01 -6.45 -16.89
CA VAL A 240 14.57 -6.38 -16.62
C VAL A 240 13.91 -5.67 -17.80
N ARG A 241 12.82 -6.25 -18.34
CA ARG A 241 12.11 -5.70 -19.49
C ARG A 241 10.61 -5.60 -19.26
N TYR A 242 10.01 -4.56 -19.82
CA TYR A 242 8.56 -4.49 -19.94
C TYR A 242 8.09 -5.46 -21.03
N VAL A 243 7.00 -6.18 -20.76
CA VAL A 243 6.30 -7.02 -21.75
C VAL A 243 4.84 -6.59 -21.78
N ALA A 244 4.43 -5.98 -22.88
CA ALA A 244 3.03 -5.66 -23.10
C ALA A 244 2.24 -6.95 -23.33
N THR A 245 1.37 -7.29 -22.39
CA THR A 245 0.51 -8.48 -22.48
C THR A 245 -0.83 -8.13 -23.11
N ASP A 246 -1.48 -9.11 -23.73
CA ASP A 246 -2.85 -8.95 -24.17
C ASP A 246 -3.81 -8.83 -22.97
N PRO A 247 -4.81 -7.92 -22.98
CA PRO A 247 -5.77 -7.80 -21.89
C PRO A 247 -6.53 -9.08 -21.57
N ALA A 248 -6.93 -9.88 -22.57
CA ALA A 248 -7.67 -11.12 -22.35
C ALA A 248 -6.76 -12.22 -21.75
N GLU A 249 -5.52 -12.32 -22.22
CA GLU A 249 -4.52 -13.21 -21.60
C GLU A 249 -4.22 -12.82 -20.16
N THR A 250 -4.07 -11.51 -19.90
CA THR A 250 -3.87 -10.98 -18.55
C THR A 250 -5.05 -11.32 -17.66
N ARG A 251 -6.28 -11.17 -18.15
CA ARG A 251 -7.50 -11.56 -17.43
C ARG A 251 -7.47 -13.04 -17.04
N ALA A 252 -7.19 -13.90 -18.01
CA ALA A 252 -7.14 -15.34 -17.81
C ALA A 252 -6.09 -15.74 -16.77
N ALA A 253 -4.91 -15.11 -16.82
CA ALA A 253 -3.85 -15.32 -15.84
C ALA A 253 -4.24 -14.86 -14.43
N LEU A 254 -4.89 -13.71 -14.29
CA LEU A 254 -5.39 -13.21 -13.00
C LEU A 254 -6.41 -14.18 -12.39
N LEU A 255 -7.39 -14.64 -13.18
CA LEU A 255 -8.39 -15.61 -12.75
C LEU A 255 -7.76 -16.95 -12.33
N ALA A 256 -6.81 -17.46 -13.11
CA ALA A 256 -6.06 -18.67 -12.79
C ALA A 256 -5.24 -18.52 -11.49
N GLY A 257 -4.80 -17.29 -11.18
CA GLY A 257 -4.14 -16.92 -9.92
C GLY A 257 -5.08 -16.71 -8.73
N GLY A 258 -6.39 -16.95 -8.89
CA GLY A 258 -7.38 -16.83 -7.82
C GLY A 258 -7.90 -15.40 -7.59
N VAL A 259 -7.60 -14.46 -8.49
CA VAL A 259 -8.20 -13.12 -8.45
C VAL A 259 -9.67 -13.21 -8.88
N SER A 260 -10.57 -12.50 -8.19
CA SER A 260 -11.99 -12.50 -8.58
C SER A 260 -12.20 -11.84 -9.94
N ALA A 261 -13.27 -12.22 -10.65
CA ALA A 261 -13.59 -11.65 -11.95
C ALA A 261 -13.78 -10.14 -11.88
N GLU A 262 -14.50 -9.65 -10.87
CA GLU A 262 -14.76 -8.24 -10.67
C GLU A 262 -13.46 -7.44 -10.47
N TYR A 263 -12.51 -7.99 -9.69
CA TYR A 263 -11.24 -7.31 -9.45
C TYR A 263 -10.30 -7.38 -10.66
N ALA A 264 -10.30 -8.50 -11.39
CA ALA A 264 -9.57 -8.61 -12.65
C ALA A 264 -10.08 -7.59 -13.68
N ASP A 265 -11.39 -7.46 -13.83
CA ASP A 265 -12.01 -6.49 -14.74
C ASP A 265 -11.72 -5.04 -14.33
N LEU A 266 -11.71 -4.76 -13.02
CA LEU A 266 -11.27 -3.46 -12.50
C LEU A 266 -9.80 -3.18 -12.86
N LEU A 267 -8.88 -4.13 -12.67
CA LEU A 267 -7.48 -3.95 -13.02
C LEU A 267 -7.30 -3.67 -14.52
N LEU A 268 -8.03 -4.38 -15.38
CA LEU A 268 -7.98 -4.16 -16.83
C LEU A 268 -8.53 -2.79 -17.22
N LEU A 269 -9.58 -2.30 -16.55
CA LEU A 269 -10.07 -0.95 -16.73
C LEU A 269 -8.99 0.09 -16.36
N LEU A 270 -8.27 -0.11 -15.26
CA LEU A 270 -7.18 0.79 -14.85
C LEU A 270 -6.03 0.79 -15.87
N TYR A 271 -5.65 -0.37 -16.41
CA TYR A 271 -4.65 -0.44 -17.49
C TYR A 271 -5.14 0.17 -18.79
N ALA A 272 -6.44 0.08 -19.11
CA ALA A 272 -7.02 0.79 -20.24
C ALA A 272 -6.91 2.31 -20.07
N GLY A 273 -7.11 2.82 -18.84
CA GLY A 273 -6.87 4.22 -18.49
C GLY A 273 -5.41 4.64 -18.70
N ILE A 274 -4.45 3.78 -18.35
CA ILE A 274 -3.03 4.03 -18.64
C ILE A 274 -2.78 4.12 -20.15
N ARG A 275 -3.30 3.18 -20.94
CA ARG A 275 -3.18 3.21 -22.43
C ARG A 275 -3.79 4.48 -23.03
N ALA A 276 -4.87 4.98 -22.43
CA ALA A 276 -5.53 6.23 -22.85
C ALA A 276 -4.83 7.49 -22.34
N GLY A 277 -3.74 7.38 -21.58
CA GLY A 277 -2.98 8.53 -21.05
C GLY A 277 -3.59 9.18 -19.80
N HIS A 278 -4.65 8.62 -19.21
CA HIS A 278 -5.30 9.21 -18.03
C HIS A 278 -4.42 9.20 -16.77
N SER A 279 -3.37 8.38 -16.75
CA SER A 279 -2.42 8.28 -15.64
C SER A 279 -1.12 9.07 -15.88
N ALA A 280 -0.97 9.72 -17.03
CA ALA A 280 0.24 10.46 -17.41
C ALA A 280 0.37 11.86 -16.77
N PRO A 281 -0.70 12.63 -16.50
CA PRO A 281 -0.52 14.01 -16.02
C PRO A 281 0.28 14.08 -14.72
N VAL A 282 1.09 15.13 -14.59
CA VAL A 282 1.95 15.41 -13.43
C VAL A 282 1.39 16.62 -12.69
N THR A 283 1.40 16.58 -11.35
CA THR A 283 1.01 17.68 -10.48
C THR A 283 2.18 18.13 -9.60
N ASP A 284 2.11 19.36 -9.11
CA ASP A 284 3.06 19.98 -8.18
C ASP A 284 2.66 19.80 -6.71
N THR A 285 1.71 18.90 -6.42
CA THR A 285 1.14 18.74 -5.06
C THR A 285 2.21 18.42 -4.01
N VAL A 286 3.20 17.59 -4.34
CA VAL A 286 4.28 17.25 -3.40
C VAL A 286 5.14 18.48 -3.10
N GLU A 287 5.48 19.27 -4.13
CA GLU A 287 6.30 20.48 -3.98
C GLU A 287 5.59 21.54 -3.16
N ARG A 288 4.31 21.81 -3.47
CA ARG A 288 3.51 22.79 -2.75
C ARG A 288 3.31 22.43 -1.28
N LEU A 289 3.09 21.15 -0.96
CA LEU A 289 2.74 20.73 0.40
C LEU A 289 3.97 20.38 1.25
N LEU A 290 5.06 19.89 0.65
CA LEU A 290 6.24 19.44 1.39
C LEU A 290 7.47 20.33 1.21
N GLY A 291 7.41 21.34 0.32
CA GLY A 291 8.53 22.25 0.06
C GLY A 291 9.73 21.58 -0.62
N ARG A 292 9.53 20.43 -1.27
CA ARG A 292 10.57 19.67 -1.97
C ARG A 292 9.98 18.91 -3.17
N PRO A 293 10.78 18.61 -4.22
CA PRO A 293 10.31 17.78 -5.33
C PRO A 293 9.83 16.40 -4.87
N ALA A 294 8.91 15.83 -5.64
CA ALA A 294 8.54 14.42 -5.52
C ALA A 294 9.73 13.51 -5.79
N ARG A 295 9.77 12.36 -5.11
CA ARG A 295 10.83 11.37 -5.31
C ARG A 295 10.68 10.74 -6.69
N ASP A 296 11.76 10.75 -7.47
CA ASP A 296 11.74 10.19 -8.81
C ASP A 296 12.06 8.68 -8.85
N LEU A 297 11.82 8.09 -10.03
CA LEU A 297 12.07 6.68 -10.30
C LEU A 297 13.55 6.30 -10.16
N ALA A 298 14.49 7.18 -10.51
CA ALA A 298 15.92 6.88 -10.49
C ALA A 298 16.43 6.76 -9.06
N ALA A 299 16.08 7.70 -8.18
CA ALA A 299 16.38 7.67 -6.76
C ALA A 299 15.74 6.44 -6.10
N PHE A 300 14.47 6.17 -6.41
CA PHE A 300 13.80 4.96 -5.92
C PHE A 300 14.51 3.68 -6.37
N ALA A 301 14.87 3.56 -7.65
CA ALA A 301 15.54 2.39 -8.18
C ALA A 301 16.91 2.16 -7.51
N ALA A 302 17.69 3.22 -7.31
CA ALA A 302 18.98 3.13 -6.62
C ALA A 302 18.84 2.63 -5.17
N GLU A 303 17.85 3.16 -4.42
CA GLU A 303 17.59 2.78 -3.03
C GLU A 303 17.08 1.34 -2.88
N HIS A 304 16.31 0.85 -3.85
CA HIS A 304 15.69 -0.47 -3.82
C HIS A 304 16.44 -1.53 -4.65
N ALA A 305 17.61 -1.19 -5.21
CA ALA A 305 18.41 -2.07 -6.08
C ALA A 305 18.56 -3.50 -5.53
N ALA A 306 18.83 -3.64 -4.23
CA ALA A 306 19.03 -4.94 -3.59
C ALA A 306 17.81 -5.87 -3.68
N THR A 307 16.61 -5.31 -3.76
CA THR A 307 15.36 -6.08 -3.87
C THR A 307 15.29 -6.87 -5.17
N TRP A 308 15.95 -6.43 -6.23
CA TRP A 308 15.84 -7.03 -7.56
C TRP A 308 17.07 -7.86 -7.96
N ARG A 309 18.12 -7.96 -7.14
CA ARG A 309 19.40 -8.60 -7.55
C ARG A 309 19.34 -10.11 -7.83
N GLY A 310 18.28 -10.79 -7.38
CA GLY A 310 18.13 -12.24 -7.53
C GLY A 310 18.76 -13.02 -6.40
#